data_AF-A0A8S3W4A3-F1
#
_entry.id   AF-A0A8S3W4A3-F1
#
_cell.length_a   1.000
_cell.length_b   1.000
_cell.length_c   1.000
_cell.angle_alpha   90.00
_cell.angle_beta   90.00
_cell.angle_gamma   90.00
#
_symmetry.space_group_name_H-M   'P 1'
#
loop_
_entity.id
_entity.type
_entity.pdbx_description
1 polymer ?
#
loop_
_entity_poly.entity_id
_entity_poly.type
_entity_poly.pdbx_seq_one_letter_code
_entity_poly.pdbx_strand_id
1 'polypeptide(L)' 'MGRNQVKIYQQIYQDKDLIPGLIPWARNTFGSERWTFQQDSAPSHRAIGTQNWLKANVPVLIDRDI' A
#
# COMPACT_ATOMS: atom_id res chain seq x y z
N MET A 1 -11.62 24.55 1.97
CA MET A 1 -12.09 23.19 1.63
C MET A 1 -10.87 22.26 1.63
N GLY A 2 -10.89 21.04 2.21
CA GLY A 2 -9.70 20.16 2.09
C GLY A 2 -9.50 19.00 3.08
N ARG A 3 -10.25 18.90 4.19
CA ARG A 3 -10.01 17.83 5.19
C ARG A 3 -10.79 16.53 4.96
N ASN A 4 -11.85 16.54 4.15
CA ASN A 4 -12.73 15.37 3.98
C ASN A 4 -12.28 14.41 2.88
N GLN A 5 -11.59 14.87 1.84
CA GLN A 5 -11.13 13.98 0.75
C GLN A 5 -9.98 13.08 1.22
N VAL A 6 -9.02 13.61 1.98
CA VAL A 6 -7.85 12.84 2.45
C VAL A 6 -8.25 11.62 3.29
N LYS A 7 -9.29 11.76 4.13
CA LYS A 7 -9.83 10.65 4.93
C LYS A 7 -10.48 9.56 4.07
N ILE A 8 -11.26 9.97 3.05
CA ILE A 8 -11.91 9.03 2.13
C ILE A 8 -10.86 8.26 1.31
N TYR A 9 -9.80 8.90 0.84
CA TYR A 9 -8.73 8.21 0.12
C TYR A 9 -7.97 7.22 1.01
N GLN A 10 -7.59 7.60 2.24
CA GLN A 10 -6.97 6.66 3.18
C GLN A 10 -7.81 5.40 3.39
N GLN A 11 -9.12 5.59 3.55
CA GLN A 11 -10.06 4.50 3.76
C GLN A 11 -10.26 3.65 2.49
N ILE A 12 -10.32 4.25 1.31
CA ILE A 12 -10.42 3.49 0.04
C ILE A 12 -9.14 2.68 -0.23
N TYR A 13 -7.95 3.22 0.05
CA TYR A 13 -6.68 2.50 -0.10
C TYR A 13 -6.55 1.31 0.85
N GLN A 14 -7.08 1.44 2.08
CA GLN A 14 -7.01 0.39 3.08
C GLN A 14 -8.15 -0.63 2.96
N ASP A 15 -9.37 -0.20 2.64
CA ASP A 15 -10.56 -1.06 2.77
C ASP A 15 -11.04 -1.70 1.47
N LYS A 16 -10.74 -1.15 0.28
CA LYS A 16 -11.50 -1.54 -0.93
C LYS A 16 -10.72 -2.32 -1.98
N ASP A 17 -9.48 -1.94 -2.31
CA ASP A 17 -8.85 -2.51 -3.52
C ASP A 17 -7.40 -3.01 -3.33
N LEU A 18 -6.51 -2.19 -2.75
CA LEU A 18 -5.08 -2.53 -2.74
C LEU A 18 -4.75 -3.61 -1.70
N ILE A 19 -5.06 -3.38 -0.43
CA ILE A 19 -4.72 -4.28 0.67
C ILE A 19 -5.34 -5.69 0.51
N PRO A 20 -6.63 -5.83 0.19
CA PRO A 20 -7.24 -7.16 0.06
C PRO A 20 -6.75 -7.94 -1.17
N GLY A 21 -6.42 -7.24 -2.27
CA GLY A 21 -6.02 -7.87 -3.53
C GLY A 21 -4.52 -8.15 -3.66
N LEU A 22 -3.67 -7.35 -2.99
CA LEU A 22 -2.21 -7.38 -3.19
C LEU A 22 -1.58 -8.71 -2.79
N ILE A 23 -1.91 -9.24 -1.61
CA ILE A 23 -1.30 -10.49 -1.12
C ILE A 23 -1.74 -11.70 -1.95
N PRO A 24 -3.05 -11.91 -2.26
CA PRO A 24 -3.46 -12.97 -3.17
C PRO A 24 -2.80 -12.86 -4.55
N TRP A 25 -2.76 -11.66 -5.13
CA TRP A 25 -2.12 -11.44 -6.43
C TRP A 25 -0.62 -11.75 -6.41
N ALA A 26 0.10 -11.29 -5.37
CA ALA A 26 1.52 -11.53 -5.23
C ALA A 26 1.84 -13.01 -5.04
N ARG A 27 1.06 -13.73 -4.23
CA ARG A 27 1.19 -15.19 -4.08
C ARG A 27 0.93 -15.93 -5.38
N ASN A 28 -0.08 -15.52 -6.15
CA ASN A 28 -0.36 -16.13 -7.45
C ASN A 28 0.74 -15.85 -8.49
N THR A 29 1.34 -14.66 -8.44
CA THR A 29 2.31 -14.20 -9.45
C THR A 29 3.73 -14.68 -9.16
N PHE A 30 4.16 -14.59 -7.91
CA PHE A 30 5.53 -14.89 -7.50
C PHE A 30 5.64 -16.21 -6.73
N GLY A 31 4.53 -16.81 -6.31
CA GLY A 31 4.55 -18.03 -5.52
C GLY A 31 5.26 -17.80 -4.18
N SER A 32 6.33 -18.55 -3.95
CA SER A 32 7.23 -18.43 -2.79
C SER A 32 8.37 -17.44 -3.00
N GLU A 33 8.53 -16.89 -4.20
CA GLU A 33 9.63 -15.98 -4.52
C GLU A 33 9.48 -14.64 -3.82
N ARG A 34 10.61 -14.05 -3.46
CA ARG A 34 10.65 -12.73 -2.84
C ARG A 34 10.37 -11.66 -3.89
N TRP A 35 9.43 -10.76 -3.60
CA TRP A 35 9.01 -9.68 -4.48
C TRP A 35 9.20 -8.32 -3.81
N THR A 36 9.04 -7.25 -4.59
CA THR A 36 9.17 -5.88 -4.10
C THR A 36 7.93 -5.07 -4.47
N PHE A 37 7.39 -4.32 -3.51
CA PHE A 37 6.32 -3.36 -3.75
C PHE A 37 6.90 -1.97 -3.92
N GLN A 38 6.53 -1.29 -4.99
CA GLN A 38 6.88 0.11 -5.26
C GLN A 38 5.59 0.89 -5.54
N GLN A 39 5.47 2.06 -4.93
CA GLN A 39 4.35 2.98 -5.14
C GLN A 39 4.86 4.41 -5.38
N ASP A 40 4.03 5.25 -5.98
CA ASP A 40 4.36 6.67 -6.17
C ASP A 40 4.22 7.47 -4.85
N SER A 41 4.74 8.70 -4.84
CA SER A 41 4.73 9.57 -3.67
C SER A 41 3.42 10.36 -3.48
N ALA A 42 2.30 9.92 -4.04
CA ALA A 42 1.01 10.60 -3.85
C ALA A 42 0.68 10.71 -2.34
N PRO A 43 0.14 11.84 -1.86
CA PRO A 43 -0.12 12.05 -0.42
C PRO A 43 -0.97 10.97 0.25
N SER A 44 -1.86 10.30 -0.50
CA SER A 44 -2.66 9.17 -0.05
C SER A 44 -1.83 7.91 0.26
N HIS A 45 -0.73 7.69 -0.46
CA HIS A 45 0.19 6.55 -0.28
C HIS A 45 1.12 6.71 0.94
N ARG A 46 1.29 7.94 1.42
CA ARG A 46 2.10 8.28 2.60
C ARG A 46 1.33 8.25 3.91
N ALA A 47 0.05 7.88 3.86
CA ALA A 47 -0.73 7.68 5.06
C ALA A 47 -0.03 6.71 6.02
N ILE A 48 0.14 7.13 7.29
CA ILE A 48 0.84 6.35 8.31
C ILE A 48 0.24 4.94 8.44
N GLY A 49 -1.09 4.81 8.41
CA GLY A 49 -1.75 3.51 8.48
C GLY A 49 -1.40 2.58 7.32
N THR A 50 -1.34 3.12 6.10
CA THR A 50 -1.00 2.36 4.88
C THR A 50 0.46 1.93 4.92
N GLN A 51 1.36 2.82 5.34
CA GLN A 51 2.78 2.55 5.48
C GLN A 51 3.08 1.48 6.54
N ASN A 52 2.41 1.56 7.69
CA ASN A 52 2.54 0.55 8.74
C ASN A 52 2.06 -0.82 8.28
N TRP A 53 0.93 -0.87 7.56
CA TRP A 53 0.43 -2.12 7.00
C TRP A 53 1.38 -2.71 5.96
N LEU A 54 1.89 -1.89 5.02
CA LEU A 54 2.83 -2.34 3.99
C LEU A 54 4.11 -2.90 4.60
N LYS A 55 4.70 -2.22 5.59
CA LYS A 55 5.90 -2.71 6.30
C LYS A 55 5.69 -4.05 7.01
N ALA A 56 4.46 -4.32 7.48
CA ALA A 56 4.13 -5.57 8.17
C ALA A 56 3.81 -6.74 7.22
N ASN A 57 3.35 -6.47 6.00
CA ASN A 57 2.79 -7.50 5.11
C ASN A 57 3.56 -7.69 3.80
N VAL A 58 4.41 -6.74 3.42
CA VAL A 58 5.18 -6.78 2.17
C VAL A 58 6.64 -7.14 2.48
N PRO A 59 7.26 -8.08 1.73
CA PRO A 59 8.63 -8.53 2.00
C PRO A 59 9.72 -7.50 1.72
N VAL A 60 9.50 -6.60 0.77
CA VAL A 60 10.36 -5.45 0.46
C VAL A 60 9.48 -4.29 0.00
N LEU A 61 9.58 -3.15 0.68
CA LEU A 61 8.89 -1.92 0.32
C LEU A 61 9.94 -0.89 -0.15
N ILE A 62 9.80 -0.39 -1.37
CA ILE A 62 10.58 0.76 -1.86
C ILE A 62 9.68 1.99 -1.82
N ASP A 63 9.97 2.91 -0.91
CA ASP A 63 9.37 4.24 -0.84
C ASP A 63 10.40 5.29 -1.33
N ARG A 64 9.93 6.36 -1.98
CA ARG A 64 10.77 7.41 -2.59
C ARG A 64 11.28 8.46 -1.58
N ASP A 65 11.55 8.07 -0.33
CA ASP A 65 12.19 8.94 0.67
C ASP A 65 13.65 8.50 0.94
N ILE A 66 14.47 8.53 -0.11
CA ILE A 66 15.85 9.04 -0.05
C ILE A 66 15.83 10.42 -0.69
#